data_AF-A0A935GT78-F1
#
_entry.id   AF-A0A935GT78-F1
#
_cell.length_a   1.000
_cell.length_b   1.000
_cell.length_c   1.000
_cell.angle_alpha   90.00
_cell.angle_beta   90.00
_cell.angle_gamma   90.00
#
_symmetry.space_group_name_H-M   'P 1'
#
loop_
_entity.id
_entity.type
_entity.pdbx_description
1 polymer ?
#
loop_
_entity_poly.entity_id
_entity_poly.type
_entity_poly.pdbx_seq_one_letter_code
_entity_poly.pdbx_strand_id
1 'polypeptide(L)'
;MTHEWTGNRVPQPSTLQVIRGALWSRQTRIGTNSQFEYPIHAPGYGSIAEALRSRVETVHCGHRANRLDAAGHQLHFENGAVVSYGQLISTIPLPELVRICPEAPEEVRKAAALLRTNSIVVVNLGIAQPGLTDWHWVHFPEPDVSFFRISFPNNFADNVAPAGMSSISAEVAYSPERPIDRAGIVERVVEDLRRVRVLRPEDRIAFSATRDIPYGYCIHDFHRKAAVRTVRSWLLERDIVATGRYGLWNYFWSHEAMMSGLQAGEKARATSTMPDGHAPEEHVAAH
;
A
#
# COMPACT_ATOMS: atom_id res chain seq x y z
N MET A 1 12.30 -14.87 3.49
CA MET A 1 11.76 -14.07 2.38
C MET A 1 12.22 -14.68 1.07
N THR A 2 11.41 -14.63 0.02
CA THR A 2 11.82 -14.97 -1.35
C THR A 2 12.48 -13.76 -2.01
N HIS A 3 13.16 -13.96 -3.14
CA HIS A 3 13.88 -12.88 -3.85
C HIS A 3 13.15 -12.38 -5.10
N GLU A 4 12.13 -13.07 -5.60
CA GLU A 4 11.48 -12.77 -6.89
C GLU A 4 10.87 -11.36 -6.96
N TRP A 5 10.52 -10.76 -5.82
CA TRP A 5 9.95 -9.41 -5.75
C TRP A 5 10.98 -8.30 -6.01
N THR A 6 12.29 -8.61 -5.93
CA THR A 6 13.35 -7.59 -5.97
C THR A 6 13.51 -6.96 -7.35
N GLY A 7 13.10 -7.65 -8.43
CA GLY A 7 13.08 -7.21 -9.83
C GLY A 7 13.68 -5.83 -10.12
N ASN A 8 12.84 -4.88 -10.51
CA ASN A 8 13.24 -3.48 -10.80
C ASN A 8 13.34 -2.59 -9.54
N ARG A 9 13.26 -3.19 -8.34
CA ARG A 9 13.14 -2.47 -7.07
C ARG A 9 14.46 -2.38 -6.32
N VAL A 10 15.38 -3.31 -6.59
CA VAL A 10 16.75 -3.29 -6.07
C VAL A 10 17.68 -2.99 -7.24
N PRO A 11 18.41 -1.85 -7.22
CA PRO A 11 19.38 -1.55 -8.26
C PRO A 11 20.43 -2.66 -8.40
N GLN A 12 20.76 -3.01 -9.64
CA GLN A 12 21.82 -3.97 -9.96
C GLN A 12 23.01 -3.23 -10.59
N PRO A 13 23.88 -2.60 -9.79
CA PRO A 13 25.05 -1.93 -10.32
C PRO A 13 26.08 -2.94 -10.83
N SER A 14 26.73 -2.62 -11.94
CA SER A 14 27.92 -3.34 -12.40
C SER A 14 29.11 -3.08 -11.48
N THR A 15 30.07 -4.01 -11.43
CA THR A 15 31.32 -3.84 -10.68
C THR A 15 32.04 -2.53 -11.02
N LEU A 16 32.03 -2.14 -12.30
CA LEU A 16 32.64 -0.88 -12.74
C LEU A 16 31.90 0.35 -12.19
N GLN A 17 30.57 0.32 -12.08
CA GLN A 17 29.80 1.39 -11.44
C GLN A 17 30.10 1.48 -9.94
N VAL A 18 30.29 0.36 -9.26
CA VAL A 18 30.71 0.33 -7.84
C VAL A 18 32.09 0.94 -7.67
N ILE A 19 33.08 0.50 -8.46
CA ILE A 19 34.44 1.05 -8.43
C ILE A 19 34.42 2.55 -8.74
N ARG A 20 33.65 2.97 -9.75
CA ARG A 20 33.51 4.38 -10.10
C ARG A 20 32.90 5.20 -8.96
N GLY A 21 31.85 4.70 -8.31
CA GLY A 21 31.23 5.37 -7.16
C GLY A 21 32.13 5.45 -5.94
N ALA A 22 33.05 4.49 -5.77
CA ALA A 22 34.05 4.51 -4.70
C ALA A 22 35.17 5.54 -4.95
N LEU A 23 35.55 5.73 -6.21
CA LEU A 23 36.66 6.61 -6.61
C LEU A 23 36.22 8.05 -6.92
N TRP A 24 34.98 8.24 -7.38
CA TRP A 24 34.45 9.53 -7.78
C TRP A 24 33.07 9.77 -7.15
N SER A 25 32.90 10.91 -6.48
CA SER A 25 31.64 11.35 -5.86
C SER A 25 30.61 11.88 -6.87
N ARG A 26 30.50 11.25 -8.04
CA ARG A 26 29.56 11.69 -9.07
C ARG A 26 28.22 10.99 -8.88
N GLN A 27 27.19 11.76 -8.53
CA GLN A 27 25.83 11.24 -8.39
C GLN A 27 25.31 10.79 -9.77
N THR A 28 25.24 9.48 -9.99
CA THR A 28 24.46 8.90 -11.08
C THR A 28 23.02 8.71 -10.62
N ARG A 29 22.06 9.27 -11.37
CA ARG A 29 20.64 8.97 -11.15
C ARG A 29 20.40 7.51 -11.52
N ILE A 30 19.99 6.69 -10.56
CA ILE A 30 19.71 5.27 -10.73
C ILE A 30 18.30 5.00 -10.21
N GLY A 31 17.51 4.23 -10.96
CA GLY A 31 16.19 3.77 -10.54
C GLY A 31 15.03 4.41 -11.30
N THR A 32 13.88 3.72 -11.24
CA THR A 32 12.65 4.06 -11.97
C THR A 32 11.98 5.35 -11.47
N ASN A 33 12.27 5.75 -10.24
CA ASN A 33 11.65 6.92 -9.58
C ASN A 33 12.62 8.11 -9.51
N SER A 34 13.60 8.17 -10.41
CA SER A 34 14.53 9.30 -10.51
C SER A 34 13.86 10.59 -10.99
N GLN A 35 12.65 10.47 -11.55
CA GLN A 35 11.68 11.53 -11.81
C GLN A 35 10.30 11.02 -11.39
N PHE A 36 9.43 11.92 -10.94
CA PHE A 36 8.04 11.61 -10.59
C PHE A 36 7.16 12.86 -10.77
N GLU A 37 5.86 12.65 -10.92
CA GLU A 37 4.87 13.71 -10.98
C GLU A 37 4.03 13.73 -9.69
N TYR A 38 3.60 14.93 -9.30
CA TYR A 38 2.77 15.14 -8.11
C TYR A 38 1.69 16.21 -8.37
N PRO A 39 0.46 16.06 -7.83
CA PRO A 39 -0.59 17.06 -8.02
C PRO A 39 -0.25 18.41 -7.40
N ILE A 40 -0.23 19.47 -8.23
CA ILE A 40 0.10 20.85 -7.78
C ILE A 40 -1.12 21.77 -7.60
N HIS A 41 -2.28 21.39 -8.15
CA HIS A 41 -3.51 22.19 -8.10
C HIS A 41 -4.60 21.58 -7.20
N ALA A 42 -4.26 20.53 -6.45
CA ALA A 42 -5.18 19.81 -5.58
C ALA A 42 -4.44 19.25 -4.35
N PRO A 43 -5.13 19.05 -3.21
CA PRO A 43 -4.47 18.73 -1.94
C PRO A 43 -3.87 17.32 -1.93
N GLY A 44 -2.60 17.24 -2.32
CA GLY A 44 -1.77 16.05 -2.22
C GLY A 44 -2.22 14.87 -3.09
N TYR A 45 -1.55 13.74 -2.90
CA TYR A 45 -1.74 12.54 -3.72
C TYR A 45 -3.18 11.99 -3.72
N GLY A 46 -3.93 12.20 -2.62
CA GLY A 46 -5.32 11.76 -2.49
C GLY A 46 -6.27 12.38 -3.52
N SER A 47 -5.90 13.51 -4.12
CA SER A 47 -6.72 14.16 -5.15
C SER A 47 -6.92 13.31 -6.40
N ILE A 48 -6.00 12.37 -6.69
CA ILE A 48 -6.15 11.43 -7.82
C ILE A 48 -7.35 10.52 -7.57
N ALA A 49 -7.51 10.00 -6.36
CA ALA A 49 -8.64 9.16 -6.00
C ALA A 49 -9.96 9.94 -6.03
N GLU A 50 -9.97 11.19 -5.55
CA GLU A 50 -11.16 12.05 -5.63
C GLU A 50 -11.54 12.40 -7.07
N ALA A 51 -10.56 12.62 -7.94
CA ALA A 51 -10.80 12.86 -9.37
C ALA A 51 -11.37 11.62 -10.09
N LEU A 52 -11.01 10.41 -9.65
CA LEU A 52 -11.65 9.18 -10.13
C LEU A 52 -13.05 9.02 -9.55
N ARG A 53 -13.23 9.32 -8.27
CA ARG A 53 -14.53 9.27 -7.57
C ARG A 53 -15.57 10.19 -8.24
N SER A 54 -15.16 11.37 -8.71
CA SER A 54 -16.08 12.31 -9.38
C SER A 54 -16.55 11.83 -10.75
N ARG A 55 -15.92 10.79 -11.33
CA ARG A 55 -16.29 10.20 -12.61
C ARG A 55 -17.16 8.95 -12.49
N VAL A 56 -17.48 8.52 -11.28
CA VAL A 56 -18.39 7.39 -11.02
C VAL A 56 -19.69 7.88 -10.41
N GLU A 57 -20.80 7.33 -10.88
CA GLU A 57 -22.13 7.78 -10.45
C GLU A 57 -22.46 7.34 -9.03
N THR A 58 -21.99 6.16 -8.61
CA THR A 58 -22.42 5.52 -7.38
C THR A 58 -21.23 5.13 -6.51
N VAL A 59 -21.14 5.73 -5.32
CA VAL A 59 -20.20 5.34 -4.26
C VAL A 59 -20.94 5.37 -2.94
N HIS A 60 -21.00 4.22 -2.28
CA HIS A 60 -21.68 4.08 -0.98
C HIS A 60 -20.65 4.10 0.16
N CYS A 61 -20.54 5.24 0.84
CA CYS A 61 -19.77 5.37 2.08
C CYS A 61 -20.58 4.85 3.29
N GLY A 62 -19.91 4.52 4.40
CA GLY A 62 -20.59 3.96 5.59
C GLY A 62 -21.10 2.52 5.41
N HIS A 63 -20.64 1.82 4.37
CA HIS A 63 -21.00 0.44 4.04
C HIS A 63 -19.82 -0.49 4.30
N ARG A 64 -19.48 -0.69 5.58
CA ARG A 64 -18.44 -1.66 5.94
C ARG A 64 -18.99 -3.08 5.78
N ALA A 65 -18.42 -3.87 4.87
CA ALA A 65 -18.75 -5.28 4.72
C ALA A 65 -18.35 -6.06 5.98
N ASN A 66 -19.27 -6.85 6.54
CA ASN A 66 -19.03 -7.64 7.75
C ASN A 66 -19.30 -9.15 7.55
N ARG A 67 -20.06 -9.52 6.52
CA ARG A 67 -20.30 -10.91 6.15
C ARG A 67 -20.50 -11.02 4.64
N LEU A 68 -19.83 -11.97 4.02
CA LEU A 68 -19.96 -12.34 2.63
C LEU A 68 -20.47 -13.78 2.59
N ASP A 69 -21.72 -13.96 2.19
CA ASP A 69 -22.27 -15.27 1.83
C ASP A 69 -21.87 -15.55 0.37
N ALA A 70 -20.73 -16.20 0.19
CA ALA A 70 -20.20 -16.48 -1.14
C ALA A 70 -20.95 -17.61 -1.87
N ALA A 71 -21.78 -18.41 -1.16
CA ALA A 71 -22.59 -19.44 -1.80
C ALA A 71 -23.93 -18.88 -2.29
N GLY A 72 -24.55 -17.98 -1.52
CA GLY A 72 -25.79 -17.28 -1.87
C GLY A 72 -25.58 -16.00 -2.69
N HIS A 73 -24.33 -15.62 -2.94
CA HIS A 73 -23.92 -14.38 -3.61
C HIS A 73 -24.47 -13.11 -2.95
N GLN A 74 -24.33 -13.00 -1.63
CA GLN A 74 -24.81 -11.84 -0.87
C GLN A 74 -23.71 -11.23 -0.02
N LEU A 75 -23.61 -9.89 -0.08
CA LEU A 75 -22.75 -9.09 0.76
C LEU A 75 -23.59 -8.33 1.79
N HIS A 76 -23.27 -8.53 3.07
CA HIS A 76 -23.90 -7.85 4.19
C HIS A 76 -22.98 -6.77 4.76
N PHE A 77 -23.59 -5.68 5.19
CA PHE A 77 -22.91 -4.52 5.72
C PHE A 77 -23.30 -4.24 7.18
N GLU A 78 -22.43 -3.57 7.93
CA GLU A 78 -22.68 -3.20 9.34
C GLU A 78 -23.90 -2.29 9.51
N ASN A 79 -24.26 -1.51 8.49
CA ASN A 79 -25.43 -0.65 8.50
C ASN A 79 -26.76 -1.41 8.21
N GLY A 80 -26.71 -2.74 8.07
CA GLY A 80 -27.86 -3.59 7.79
C GLY A 80 -28.21 -3.72 6.30
N ALA A 81 -27.53 -3.00 5.41
CA ALA A 81 -27.71 -3.19 3.96
C ALA A 81 -27.28 -4.60 3.54
N VAL A 82 -27.96 -5.13 2.53
CA VAL A 82 -27.64 -6.41 1.90
C VAL A 82 -27.70 -6.22 0.38
N VAL A 83 -26.68 -6.69 -0.32
CA VAL A 83 -26.60 -6.58 -1.79
C VAL A 83 -26.28 -7.95 -2.37
N SER A 84 -27.08 -8.39 -3.34
CA SER A 84 -26.77 -9.56 -4.15
C SER A 84 -25.83 -9.20 -5.31
N TYR A 85 -24.99 -10.14 -5.73
CA TYR A 85 -24.07 -9.93 -6.84
C TYR A 85 -24.09 -11.08 -7.87
N GLY A 86 -23.81 -10.76 -9.13
CA GLY A 86 -23.46 -11.77 -10.15
C GLY A 86 -21.95 -11.98 -10.22
N GLN A 87 -21.17 -10.92 -10.03
CA GLN A 87 -19.72 -10.93 -9.91
C GLN A 87 -19.33 -9.92 -8.82
N LEU A 88 -18.36 -10.26 -7.97
CA LEU A 88 -17.85 -9.40 -6.92
C LEU A 88 -16.36 -9.11 -7.15
N ILE A 89 -16.01 -7.85 -7.43
CA ILE A 89 -14.62 -7.41 -7.45
C ILE A 89 -14.26 -6.90 -6.06
N SER A 90 -13.30 -7.55 -5.40
CA SER A 90 -12.90 -7.22 -4.04
C SER A 90 -11.47 -6.68 -3.98
N THR A 91 -11.31 -5.53 -3.34
CA THR A 91 -10.00 -4.91 -3.01
C THR A 91 -9.65 -5.05 -1.53
N ILE A 92 -10.52 -5.71 -0.74
CA ILE A 92 -10.31 -5.99 0.68
C ILE A 92 -9.06 -6.87 0.84
N PRO A 93 -8.22 -6.67 1.87
CA PRO A 93 -7.10 -7.56 2.15
C PRO A 93 -7.53 -9.02 2.20
N LEU A 94 -6.79 -9.89 1.52
CA LEU A 94 -7.21 -11.27 1.29
C LEU A 94 -7.55 -12.06 2.59
N PRO A 95 -6.80 -11.93 3.71
CA PRO A 95 -7.18 -12.52 4.98
C PRO A 95 -8.45 -11.96 5.60
N GLU A 96 -8.70 -10.65 5.42
CA GLU A 96 -9.92 -9.98 5.91
C GLU A 96 -11.15 -10.47 5.15
N LEU A 97 -11.02 -10.62 3.83
CA LEU A 97 -12.09 -11.13 2.98
C LEU A 97 -12.47 -12.57 3.37
N VAL A 98 -11.49 -13.46 3.57
CA VAL A 98 -11.75 -14.83 4.03
C VAL A 98 -12.39 -14.86 5.43
N ARG A 99 -12.06 -13.90 6.30
CA ARG A 99 -12.64 -13.84 7.64
C ARG A 99 -14.14 -13.57 7.63
N ILE A 100 -14.61 -12.73 6.70
CA ILE A 100 -16.02 -12.42 6.57
C ILE A 100 -16.82 -13.47 5.78
N CYS A 101 -16.15 -14.52 5.26
CA CYS A 101 -16.78 -15.67 4.62
C CYS A 101 -16.95 -16.84 5.61
N PRO A 102 -18.12 -17.07 6.22
CA PRO A 102 -18.33 -18.17 7.16
C PRO A 102 -18.21 -19.56 6.51
N GLU A 103 -18.47 -19.67 5.21
CA GLU A 103 -18.39 -20.90 4.42
C GLU A 103 -16.98 -21.23 3.90
N ALA A 104 -15.98 -20.36 4.17
CA ALA A 104 -14.60 -20.64 3.80
C ALA A 104 -14.10 -21.95 4.44
N PRO A 105 -13.67 -22.95 3.64
CA PRO A 105 -13.15 -24.21 4.16
C PRO A 105 -11.91 -24.00 5.02
N GLU A 106 -11.63 -24.96 5.90
CA GLU A 106 -10.50 -24.89 6.83
C GLU A 106 -9.15 -24.71 6.09
N GLU A 107 -8.95 -25.39 4.95
CA GLU A 107 -7.77 -25.23 4.11
C GLU A 107 -7.58 -23.79 3.62
N VAL A 108 -8.68 -23.11 3.25
CA VAL A 108 -8.67 -21.72 2.80
C VAL A 108 -8.38 -20.77 3.97
N ARG A 109 -8.96 -21.02 5.14
CA ARG A 109 -8.70 -20.25 6.36
C ARG A 109 -7.25 -20.35 6.80
N LYS A 110 -6.69 -21.57 6.82
CA LYS A 110 -5.28 -21.83 7.12
C LYS A 110 -4.36 -21.14 6.11
N ALA A 111 -4.66 -21.26 4.81
CA ALA A 111 -3.89 -20.58 3.77
C ALA A 111 -3.90 -19.05 3.96
N ALA A 112 -5.06 -18.45 4.22
CA ALA A 112 -5.18 -17.02 4.48
C ALA A 112 -4.39 -16.58 5.73
N ALA A 113 -4.36 -17.40 6.78
CA ALA A 113 -3.61 -17.11 8.00
C ALA A 113 -2.08 -17.12 7.82
N LEU A 114 -1.56 -17.77 6.77
CA LEU A 114 -0.14 -17.75 6.41
C LEU A 114 0.30 -16.44 5.74
N LEU A 115 -0.65 -15.60 5.31
CA LEU A 115 -0.35 -14.36 4.62
C LEU A 115 0.12 -13.28 5.60
N ARG A 116 1.43 -13.03 5.59
CA ARG A 116 2.08 -12.08 6.51
C ARG A 116 2.15 -10.66 5.95
N THR A 117 2.04 -9.69 6.84
CA THR A 117 2.23 -8.27 6.55
C THR A 117 3.07 -7.60 7.64
N ASN A 118 3.77 -6.53 7.29
CA ASN A 118 4.23 -5.55 8.27
C ASN A 118 3.26 -4.38 8.29
N SER A 119 2.94 -3.91 9.48
CA SER A 119 2.13 -2.74 9.69
C SER A 119 3.00 -1.48 9.80
N ILE A 120 2.40 -0.32 9.56
CA ILE A 120 3.11 0.97 9.58
C ILE A 120 2.28 1.97 10.36
N VAL A 121 2.91 2.71 11.28
CA VAL A 121 2.38 3.99 11.74
C VAL A 121 3.09 5.09 10.97
N VAL A 122 2.31 5.95 10.32
CA VAL A 122 2.81 7.16 9.68
C VAL A 122 2.65 8.32 10.64
N VAL A 123 3.76 8.94 11.05
CA VAL A 123 3.77 10.15 11.87
C VAL A 123 3.96 11.34 10.94
N ASN A 124 2.94 12.17 10.81
CA ASN A 124 2.96 13.38 9.99
C ASN A 124 3.17 14.59 10.90
N LEU A 125 4.18 15.40 10.58
CA LEU A 125 4.57 16.59 11.34
C LEU A 125 4.50 17.82 10.44
N GLY A 126 3.91 18.89 10.95
CA GLY A 126 4.03 20.23 10.37
C GLY A 126 5.02 21.04 11.18
N ILE A 127 5.98 21.67 10.50
CA ILE A 127 7.09 22.39 11.10
C ILE A 127 6.92 23.88 10.79
N ALA A 128 7.00 24.73 11.81
CA ALA A 128 6.73 26.17 11.72
C ALA A 128 7.82 26.98 11.00
N GLN A 129 8.67 26.31 10.23
CA GLN A 129 9.83 26.85 9.55
C GLN A 129 9.85 26.31 8.11
N PRO A 130 10.21 27.14 7.11
CA PRO A 130 10.36 26.69 5.74
C PRO A 130 11.74 26.06 5.53
N GLY A 131 11.88 25.28 4.45
CA GLY A 131 13.18 24.93 3.89
C GLY A 131 14.05 24.06 4.79
N LEU A 132 13.47 23.05 5.46
CA LEU A 132 14.22 22.09 6.28
C LEU A 132 15.34 21.39 5.49
N THR A 133 15.04 21.01 4.25
CA THR A 133 15.95 20.33 3.32
C THR A 133 15.40 20.40 1.90
N ASP A 134 16.23 20.12 0.90
CA ASP A 134 15.85 19.92 -0.50
C ASP A 134 15.57 18.45 -0.85
N TRP A 135 15.61 17.54 0.13
CA TRP A 135 15.38 16.11 -0.08
C TRP A 135 13.91 15.77 -0.31
N HIS A 136 13.65 14.76 -1.14
CA HIS A 136 12.29 14.23 -1.32
C HIS A 136 11.93 13.18 -0.26
N TRP A 137 12.79 12.17 -0.10
CA TRP A 137 12.67 11.14 0.93
C TRP A 137 14.05 10.57 1.27
N VAL A 138 14.19 10.04 2.47
CA VAL A 138 15.43 9.45 2.98
C VAL A 138 15.12 8.12 3.67
N HIS A 139 15.96 7.12 3.44
CA HIS A 139 15.86 5.80 4.08
C HIS A 139 16.87 5.69 5.20
N PHE A 140 16.47 5.08 6.30
CA PHE A 140 17.28 4.87 7.50
C PHE A 140 17.41 3.37 7.76
N PRO A 141 18.53 2.74 7.39
CA PRO A 141 18.76 1.33 7.69
C PRO A 141 19.14 1.07 9.15
N GLU A 142 19.52 2.12 9.90
CA GLU A 142 19.97 1.99 11.29
C GLU A 142 18.85 1.48 12.21
N PRO A 143 19.09 0.44 13.01
CA PRO A 143 18.04 -0.22 13.79
C PRO A 143 17.58 0.59 15.01
N ASP A 144 18.35 1.59 15.42
CA ASP A 144 18.10 2.42 16.60
C ASP A 144 17.22 3.65 16.31
N VAL A 145 16.99 3.96 15.03
CA VAL A 145 16.04 4.99 14.57
C VAL A 145 14.64 4.39 14.50
N SER A 146 13.65 5.12 15.01
CA SER A 146 12.25 4.66 15.06
C SER A 146 11.61 4.49 13.68
N PHE A 147 11.99 5.30 12.69
CA PHE A 147 11.47 5.26 11.32
C PHE A 147 12.47 4.62 10.35
N PHE A 148 11.97 3.91 9.34
CA PHE A 148 12.80 3.36 8.25
C PHE A 148 12.83 4.29 7.02
N ARG A 149 11.86 5.21 6.92
CA ARG A 149 11.77 6.20 5.85
C ARG A 149 11.13 7.48 6.36
N ILE A 150 11.66 8.61 5.92
CA ILE A 150 10.98 9.91 6.03
C ILE A 150 10.82 10.50 4.63
N SER A 151 9.76 11.28 4.45
CA SER A 151 9.48 12.05 3.24
C SER A 151 9.21 13.51 3.60
N PHE A 152 9.46 14.42 2.65
CA PHE A 152 9.22 15.85 2.79
C PHE A 152 8.18 16.30 1.75
N PRO A 153 6.87 16.11 2.00
CA PRO A 153 5.84 16.39 1.00
C PRO A 153 5.87 17.82 0.46
N ASN A 154 6.26 18.81 1.27
CA ASN A 154 6.41 20.20 0.83
C ASN A 154 7.43 20.37 -0.32
N ASN A 155 8.33 19.40 -0.52
CA ASN A 155 9.25 19.40 -1.66
C ASN A 155 8.65 18.70 -2.90
N PHE A 156 7.47 18.08 -2.78
CA PHE A 156 6.74 17.49 -3.92
C PHE A 156 5.84 18.53 -4.59
N ALA A 157 5.22 19.39 -3.79
CA ALA A 157 4.40 20.51 -4.24
C ALA A 157 4.22 21.55 -3.12
N ASP A 158 4.08 22.82 -3.49
CA ASP A 158 3.90 23.92 -2.52
C ASP A 158 2.55 23.88 -1.78
N ASN A 159 1.60 23.08 -2.27
CA ASN A 159 0.22 23.04 -1.78
C ASN A 159 -0.06 21.97 -0.72
N VAL A 160 0.97 21.28 -0.22
CA VAL A 160 0.83 20.24 0.83
C VAL A 160 1.40 20.66 2.19
N ALA A 161 1.73 21.94 2.34
CA ALA A 161 1.97 22.59 3.61
C ALA A 161 1.50 24.06 3.52
N PRO A 162 1.11 24.70 4.65
CA PRO A 162 0.88 26.15 4.66
C PRO A 162 2.13 26.92 4.24
N ALA A 163 1.93 28.11 3.66
CA ALA A 163 3.04 28.98 3.24
C ALA A 163 3.99 29.27 4.42
N GLY A 164 5.30 29.16 4.18
CA GLY A 164 6.33 29.37 5.19
C GLY A 164 6.51 28.20 6.19
N MET A 165 5.84 27.07 5.97
CA MET A 165 5.97 25.86 6.79
C MET A 165 6.53 24.69 5.97
N SER A 166 7.07 23.69 6.68
CA SER A 166 7.53 22.43 6.08
C SER A 166 6.72 21.27 6.61
N SER A 167 6.75 20.12 5.92
CA SER A 167 6.09 18.90 6.37
C SER A 167 7.04 17.71 6.33
N ILE A 168 6.94 16.85 7.35
CA ILE A 168 7.66 15.57 7.42
C ILE A 168 6.62 14.46 7.57
N SER A 169 6.76 13.40 6.79
CA SER A 169 6.02 12.15 6.97
C SER A 169 7.00 11.04 7.29
N ALA A 170 6.99 10.52 8.52
CA ALA A 170 7.87 9.47 8.99
C ALA A 170 7.13 8.13 9.07
N GLU A 171 7.69 7.09 8.46
CA GLU A 171 7.11 5.74 8.45
C GLU A 171 7.82 4.85 9.47
N VAL A 172 7.06 4.39 10.47
CA VAL A 172 7.51 3.49 11.52
C VAL A 172 6.88 2.13 11.31
N ALA A 173 7.70 1.10 11.04
CA ALA A 173 7.22 -0.26 10.91
C ALA A 173 7.03 -0.93 12.29
N TYR A 174 5.95 -1.67 12.45
CA TYR A 174 5.70 -2.48 13.64
C TYR A 174 5.10 -3.85 13.28
N SER A 175 5.27 -4.79 14.20
CA SER A 175 4.68 -6.13 14.12
C SER A 175 4.45 -6.68 15.54
N PRO A 176 3.79 -7.83 15.72
CA PRO A 176 3.71 -8.48 17.02
C PRO A 176 5.09 -8.74 17.65
N GLU A 177 6.10 -9.04 16.83
CA GLU A 177 7.48 -9.30 17.26
C GLU A 177 8.29 -8.01 17.50
N ARG A 178 7.88 -6.90 16.87
CA ARG A 178 8.47 -5.56 17.06
C ARG A 178 7.36 -4.55 17.39
N PRO A 179 6.79 -4.62 18.60
CA PRO A 179 5.76 -3.69 19.02
C PRO A 179 6.32 -2.28 19.16
N ILE A 180 5.42 -1.29 19.08
CA ILE A 180 5.74 0.12 19.30
C ILE A 180 4.81 0.67 20.39
N ASP A 181 5.32 1.63 21.17
CA ASP A 181 4.46 2.46 22.00
C ASP A 181 3.78 3.49 21.10
N ARG A 182 2.48 3.28 20.85
CA ARG A 182 1.68 4.18 20.00
C ARG A 182 1.42 5.53 20.66
N ALA A 183 1.37 5.59 21.99
CA ALA A 183 1.06 6.83 22.69
C ALA A 183 2.25 7.80 22.62
N GLY A 184 3.47 7.31 22.82
CA GLY A 184 4.70 8.11 22.75
C GLY A 184 5.38 8.14 21.37
N ILE A 185 4.73 7.67 20.30
CA ILE A 185 5.41 7.50 19.00
C ILE A 185 5.80 8.83 18.37
N VAL A 186 5.00 9.89 18.58
CA VAL A 186 5.26 11.21 18.01
C VAL A 186 6.53 11.80 18.64
N GLU A 187 6.63 11.75 19.96
CA GLU A 187 7.76 12.23 20.74
C GLU A 187 9.03 11.48 20.35
N ARG A 188 8.94 10.15 20.25
CA ARG A 188 10.06 9.31 19.82
C ARG A 188 10.54 9.65 18.42
N VAL A 189 9.62 9.87 17.46
CA VAL A 189 9.98 10.28 16.10
C VAL A 189 10.65 11.66 16.10
N VAL A 190 10.15 12.64 16.86
CA VAL A 190 10.76 13.97 16.96
C VAL A 190 12.15 13.92 17.56
N GLU A 191 12.35 13.13 18.61
CA GLU A 191 13.68 12.90 19.21
C GLU A 191 14.65 12.30 18.20
N ASP A 192 14.23 11.25 17.49
CA ASP A 192 15.06 10.62 16.47
C ASP A 192 15.36 11.56 15.30
N LEU A 193 14.40 12.36 14.83
CA LEU A 193 14.61 13.38 13.80
C LEU A 193 15.66 14.42 14.22
N ARG A 194 15.70 14.80 15.50
CA ARG A 194 16.75 15.67 16.04
C ARG A 194 18.09 14.95 16.13
N ARG A 195 18.09 13.70 16.57
CA ARG A 195 19.28 12.84 16.67
C ARG A 195 19.98 12.67 15.32
N VAL A 196 19.20 12.45 14.26
CA VAL A 196 19.71 12.36 12.88
C VAL A 196 19.87 13.72 12.18
N ARG A 197 19.70 14.83 12.92
CA ARG A 197 19.88 16.21 12.46
C ARG A 197 18.99 16.64 11.29
N VAL A 198 17.83 16.00 11.13
CA VAL A 198 16.77 16.48 10.22
C VAL A 198 16.05 17.66 10.83
N LEU A 199 15.83 17.64 12.16
CA LEU A 199 15.31 18.76 12.92
C LEU A 199 16.39 19.36 13.82
N ARG A 200 16.37 20.68 13.94
CA ARG A 200 17.19 21.42 14.91
C ARG A 200 16.46 21.52 16.25
N PRO A 201 17.17 21.77 17.36
CA PRO A 201 16.54 21.99 18.67
C PRO A 201 15.48 23.11 18.67
N GLU A 202 15.71 24.18 17.91
CA GLU A 202 14.85 25.36 17.77
C GLU A 202 13.66 25.19 16.81
N ASP A 203 13.65 24.12 16.01
CA ASP A 203 12.53 23.85 15.11
C ASP A 203 11.27 23.52 15.91
N ARG A 204 10.16 24.16 15.55
CA ARG A 204 8.92 24.10 16.30
C ARG A 204 7.91 23.24 15.56
N ILE A 205 7.45 22.17 16.21
CA ILE A 205 6.34 21.37 15.72
C ILE A 205 5.05 22.18 15.85
N ALA A 206 4.46 22.57 14.72
CA ALA A 206 3.18 23.28 14.67
C ALA A 206 1.99 22.32 14.59
N PHE A 207 2.22 21.11 14.10
CA PHE A 207 1.18 20.10 13.90
C PHE A 207 1.79 18.69 14.02
N SER A 208 1.01 17.76 14.56
CA SER A 208 1.34 16.34 14.54
C SER A 208 0.07 15.51 14.39
N ALA A 209 0.11 14.49 13.53
CA ALA A 209 -0.94 13.50 13.41
C ALA A 209 -0.39 12.13 13.03
N THR A 210 -0.95 11.08 13.62
CA THR A 210 -0.58 9.70 13.31
C THR A 210 -1.64 9.02 12.46
N ARG A 211 -1.22 8.16 11.53
CA ARG A 211 -2.11 7.25 10.79
C ARG A 211 -1.61 5.82 10.93
N ASP A 212 -2.46 4.95 11.48
CA ASP A 212 -2.18 3.52 11.53
C ASP A 212 -2.56 2.83 10.22
N ILE A 213 -1.66 1.97 9.74
CA ILE A 213 -1.82 1.19 8.52
C ILE A 213 -1.53 -0.28 8.88
N PRO A 214 -2.57 -1.05 9.27
CA PRO A 214 -2.41 -2.45 9.69
C PRO A 214 -1.82 -3.35 8.59
N TYR A 215 -2.18 -3.08 7.34
CA TYR A 215 -1.62 -3.75 6.16
C TYR A 215 -0.70 -2.77 5.43
N GLY A 216 0.57 -2.73 5.81
CA GLY A 216 1.57 -1.86 5.17
C GLY A 216 2.23 -2.55 3.99
N TYR A 217 3.10 -3.52 4.26
CA TYR A 217 3.83 -4.29 3.25
C TYR A 217 3.41 -5.75 3.29
N CYS A 218 2.96 -6.30 2.16
CA CYS A 218 2.78 -7.74 1.98
C CYS A 218 4.16 -8.41 2.03
N ILE A 219 4.35 -9.39 2.91
CA ILE A 219 5.62 -10.11 3.03
C ILE A 219 5.67 -11.22 1.99
N HIS A 220 6.74 -11.24 1.20
CA HIS A 220 7.02 -12.30 0.23
C HIS A 220 7.88 -13.39 0.91
N ASP A 221 7.21 -14.33 1.57
CA ASP A 221 7.84 -15.54 2.11
C ASP A 221 7.55 -16.78 1.25
N PHE A 222 8.03 -17.94 1.70
CA PHE A 222 7.89 -19.20 0.97
C PHE A 222 6.46 -19.75 0.96
N HIS A 223 5.60 -19.31 1.88
CA HIS A 223 4.21 -19.77 1.97
C HIS A 223 3.26 -18.95 1.09
N ARG A 224 3.57 -17.67 0.90
CA ARG A 224 2.73 -16.69 0.18
C ARG A 224 2.14 -17.24 -1.12
N LYS A 225 2.96 -17.75 -2.04
CA LYS A 225 2.49 -18.12 -3.40
C LYS A 225 1.41 -19.20 -3.36
N ALA A 226 1.64 -20.27 -2.59
CA ALA A 226 0.69 -21.35 -2.43
C ALA A 226 -0.59 -20.85 -1.72
N ALA A 227 -0.44 -20.09 -0.64
CA ALA A 227 -1.55 -19.52 0.11
C ALA A 227 -2.46 -18.61 -0.76
N VAL A 228 -1.85 -17.68 -1.50
CA VAL A 228 -2.58 -16.78 -2.42
C VAL A 228 -3.33 -17.58 -3.48
N ARG A 229 -2.72 -18.64 -4.04
CA ARG A 229 -3.38 -19.50 -5.03
C ARG A 229 -4.60 -20.20 -4.43
N THR A 230 -4.42 -20.88 -3.29
CA THR A 230 -5.52 -21.60 -2.61
C THR A 230 -6.70 -20.69 -2.34
N VAL A 231 -6.46 -19.51 -1.77
CA VAL A 231 -7.54 -18.58 -1.43
C VAL A 231 -8.21 -18.01 -2.68
N ARG A 232 -7.43 -17.56 -3.68
CA ARG A 232 -8.00 -16.93 -4.87
C ARG A 232 -8.74 -17.91 -5.77
N SER A 233 -8.29 -19.16 -5.89
CA SER A 233 -9.02 -20.19 -6.62
C SER A 233 -10.40 -20.45 -5.98
N TRP A 234 -10.45 -20.56 -4.66
CA TRP A 234 -11.71 -20.74 -3.93
C TRP A 234 -12.69 -19.56 -4.11
N LEU A 235 -12.18 -18.32 -4.09
CA LEU A 235 -12.98 -17.12 -4.36
C LEU A 235 -13.50 -17.06 -5.80
N LEU A 236 -12.66 -17.43 -6.77
CA LEU A 236 -13.01 -17.38 -8.18
C LEU A 236 -14.14 -18.34 -8.55
N GLU A 237 -14.18 -19.54 -7.94
CA GLU A 237 -15.30 -20.49 -8.08
C GLU A 237 -16.66 -19.94 -7.61
N ARG A 238 -16.66 -18.80 -6.90
CA ARG A 238 -17.84 -18.12 -6.33
C ARG A 238 -18.04 -16.73 -6.92
N ASP A 239 -17.50 -16.51 -8.11
CA ASP A 239 -17.60 -15.25 -8.85
C ASP A 239 -16.99 -14.04 -8.12
N ILE A 240 -16.00 -14.29 -7.25
CA ILE A 240 -15.29 -13.24 -6.50
C ILE A 240 -13.87 -13.07 -7.07
N VAL A 241 -13.62 -11.91 -7.67
CA VAL A 241 -12.31 -11.54 -8.20
C VAL A 241 -11.59 -10.62 -7.22
N ALA A 242 -10.60 -11.16 -6.49
CA ALA A 242 -9.72 -10.36 -5.66
C ALA A 242 -8.72 -9.56 -6.53
N THR A 243 -8.55 -8.27 -6.25
CA THR A 243 -7.65 -7.37 -6.99
C THR A 243 -6.96 -6.33 -6.08
N GLY A 244 -6.04 -5.54 -6.63
CA GLY A 244 -5.28 -4.54 -5.91
C GLY A 244 -4.15 -5.11 -5.04
N ARG A 245 -3.45 -4.23 -4.34
CA ARG A 245 -2.25 -4.56 -3.53
C ARG A 245 -2.53 -5.67 -2.50
N TYR A 246 -3.62 -5.54 -1.76
CA TYR A 246 -3.95 -6.47 -0.67
C TYR A 246 -4.88 -7.61 -1.08
N GLY A 247 -5.68 -7.46 -2.16
CA GLY A 247 -6.47 -8.57 -2.69
C GLY A 247 -5.63 -9.59 -3.47
N LEU A 248 -4.61 -9.12 -4.20
CA LEU A 248 -3.61 -9.99 -4.85
C LEU A 248 -2.44 -10.36 -3.93
N TRP A 249 -2.43 -9.81 -2.72
CA TRP A 249 -1.35 -9.93 -1.74
C TRP A 249 0.03 -9.69 -2.36
N ASN A 250 0.17 -8.63 -3.17
CA ASN A 250 1.37 -8.36 -3.95
C ASN A 250 1.97 -7.00 -3.58
N TYR A 251 3.26 -6.82 -3.85
CA TYR A 251 3.93 -5.55 -3.62
C TYR A 251 3.73 -4.61 -4.82
N PHE A 252 2.74 -3.74 -4.73
CA PHE A 252 2.34 -2.82 -5.80
C PHE A 252 2.58 -1.34 -5.48
N TRP A 253 3.04 -0.60 -6.48
CA TRP A 253 2.86 0.84 -6.58
C TRP A 253 1.42 1.19 -6.97
N SER A 254 1.03 2.44 -6.79
CA SER A 254 -0.36 2.89 -7.02
C SER A 254 -0.86 2.61 -8.44
N HIS A 255 -0.02 2.79 -9.47
CA HIS A 255 -0.43 2.51 -10.85
C HIS A 255 -0.62 1.02 -11.11
N GLU A 256 0.23 0.14 -10.56
CA GLU A 256 0.04 -1.32 -10.65
C GLU A 256 -1.28 -1.74 -9.98
N ALA A 257 -1.59 -1.16 -8.82
CA ALA A 257 -2.86 -1.37 -8.14
C ALA A 257 -4.06 -0.90 -8.98
N MET A 258 -4.01 0.31 -9.57
CA MET A 258 -5.08 0.82 -10.45
C MET A 258 -5.25 -0.05 -11.70
N MET A 259 -4.16 -0.44 -12.35
CA MET A 259 -4.18 -1.33 -13.52
C MET A 259 -4.78 -2.69 -13.19
N SER A 260 -4.46 -3.26 -12.03
CA SER A 260 -5.07 -4.52 -11.60
C SER A 260 -6.59 -4.41 -11.40
N GLY A 261 -7.07 -3.25 -10.94
CA GLY A 261 -8.51 -2.98 -10.82
C GLY A 261 -9.19 -2.87 -12.19
N LEU A 262 -8.56 -2.17 -13.13
CA LEU A 262 -9.06 -2.07 -14.51
C LEU A 262 -9.17 -3.46 -15.17
N GLN A 263 -8.12 -4.27 -15.08
CA GLN A 263 -8.10 -5.64 -15.61
C GLN A 263 -9.17 -6.53 -14.96
N ALA A 264 -9.42 -6.40 -13.67
CA ALA A 264 -10.48 -7.13 -12.98
C ALA A 264 -11.88 -6.71 -13.50
N GLY A 265 -12.09 -5.41 -13.73
CA GLY A 265 -13.32 -4.89 -14.32
C GLY A 265 -13.57 -5.39 -15.74
N GLU A 266 -12.54 -5.39 -16.58
CA GLU A 266 -12.62 -5.92 -17.95
C GLU A 266 -12.97 -7.42 -17.97
N LYS A 267 -12.32 -8.22 -17.11
CA LYS A 267 -12.62 -9.66 -16.99
C LYS A 267 -14.05 -9.90 -16.53
N ALA A 268 -14.52 -9.20 -15.50
CA ALA A 268 -15.89 -9.35 -15.00
C ALA A 268 -16.93 -9.03 -16.10
N ARG A 269 -16.67 -7.98 -16.91
CA ARG A 269 -17.54 -7.62 -18.04
C ARG A 269 -17.55 -8.69 -19.13
N ALA A 270 -16.40 -9.25 -19.48
CA ALA A 270 -16.29 -10.30 -20.50
C ALA A 270 -17.10 -11.56 -20.12
N THR A 271 -17.02 -11.97 -18.85
CA THR A 271 -17.81 -13.10 -18.32
C THR A 271 -19.31 -12.82 -18.35
N SER A 272 -19.74 -11.58 -18.07
CA SER A 272 -21.17 -11.18 -18.16
C SER A 272 -21.72 -11.12 -19.59
N THR A 273 -20.86 -11.07 -20.61
CA THR A 273 -21.27 -11.01 -22.03
C THR A 273 -21.23 -12.34 -22.77
N MET A 274 -20.74 -13.41 -22.14
CA MET A 274 -20.74 -14.75 -22.73
C MET A 274 -22.11 -15.41 -22.51
N PRO A 275 -22.81 -15.85 -23.59
CA PRO A 275 -23.93 -16.77 -23.43
C PRO A 275 -23.42 -18.06 -22.77
N ASP A 276 -24.25 -18.68 -21.93
CA ASP A 276 -23.90 -19.90 -21.19
C ASP A 276 -23.07 -20.90 -22.02
N GLY A 277 -21.84 -21.11 -21.56
CA GLY A 277 -20.95 -22.16 -22.07
C GLY A 277 -19.92 -21.66 -23.07
N HIS A 278 -18.77 -21.18 -22.56
CA HIS A 278 -17.42 -21.64 -22.93
C HIS A 278 -16.41 -20.88 -22.07
N ALA A 279 -15.61 -21.59 -21.26
CA ALA A 279 -14.55 -20.99 -20.45
C ALA A 279 -13.38 -20.53 -21.35
N PRO A 280 -12.82 -19.32 -21.18
CA PRO A 280 -11.60 -18.94 -21.88
C PRO A 280 -10.35 -19.50 -21.18
N GLU A 281 -9.42 -20.03 -21.98
CA GLU A 281 -8.10 -20.49 -21.53
C GLU A 281 -7.27 -19.31 -20.96
N GLU A 282 -6.74 -19.50 -19.74
CA GLU A 282 -5.81 -18.54 -19.13
C GLU A 282 -4.43 -18.60 -19.80
N HIS A 283 -4.07 -17.56 -20.56
CA HIS A 283 -2.68 -17.30 -20.89
C HIS A 283 -1.92 -16.82 -19.64
N VAL A 284 -1.07 -17.70 -19.12
CA VAL A 284 -0.05 -17.38 -18.11
C VAL A 284 1.00 -16.48 -18.76
N ALA A 285 0.87 -15.17 -18.56
CA ALA A 285 1.97 -14.24 -18.81
C ALA A 285 2.97 -14.33 -17.64
N ALA A 286 4.09 -14.99 -17.89
CA ALA A 286 5.26 -14.95 -17.02
C ALA A 286 6.00 -13.63 -17.22
N HIS A 287 6.04 -12.78 -16.19
CA HIS A 287 7.10 -11.80 -15.91
C HIS A 287 7.20 -11.57 -14.41
#